data_AF-A0A7Z9JEK1-F1
#
_entry.id   AF-A0A7Z9JEK1-F1
#
_cell.length_a   1.000
_cell.length_b   1.000
_cell.length_c   1.000
_cell.angle_alpha   90.00
_cell.angle_beta   90.00
_cell.angle_gamma   90.00
#
_symmetry.space_group_name_H-M   'P 1'
#
loop_
_entity.id
_entity.type
_entity.pdbx_description
1 polymer ?
#
loop_
_entity_poly.entity_id
_entity_poly.type
_entity_poly.pdbx_seq_one_letter_code
_entity_poly.pdbx_strand_id
1 'polypeptide(L)'
;MFIGLLANGHLLIEGVPGLAKTLAVSSLAKGINTSFQRLQFTPDLLPADLTGTLMYRQDKGEFIVNKGPIFASIILADEINRAPAKVQSALLEAMQERQVTIGSDTFKLPDPFLVLATMNPIEQEGTYPL
;
A
#
# COMPACT_ATOMS: atom_id res chain seq x y z
N MET A 1 13.65 8.20 -5.41
CA MET A 1 12.25 8.19 -5.92
C MET A 1 12.20 8.10 -7.45
N PHE A 2 12.75 9.07 -8.19
CA PHE A 2 12.73 9.06 -9.67
C PHE A 2 13.33 7.80 -10.30
N ILE A 3 14.49 7.33 -9.82
CA ILE A 3 15.10 6.09 -10.31
C ILE A 3 14.18 4.89 -10.08
N GLY A 4 13.57 4.76 -8.90
CA GLY A 4 12.64 3.67 -8.61
C GLY A 4 11.39 3.72 -9.48
N LEU A 5 10.80 4.91 -9.68
CA LEU A 5 9.68 5.10 -10.59
C LEU A 5 10.04 4.69 -12.03
N LEU A 6 11.17 5.17 -12.56
CA LEU A 6 11.62 4.86 -13.92
C LEU A 6 12.05 3.40 -14.10
N ALA A 7 12.53 2.77 -13.04
CA ALA A 7 12.93 1.37 -13.02
C ALA A 7 11.76 0.42 -12.69
N ASN A 8 10.52 0.93 -12.54
CA ASN A 8 9.36 0.15 -12.10
C ASN A 8 9.60 -0.59 -10.77
N GLY A 9 10.47 -0.05 -9.91
CA GLY A 9 10.84 -0.61 -8.62
C GLY A 9 10.18 0.13 -7.46
N HIS A 10 9.99 -0.58 -6.35
CA HIS A 10 9.49 -0.04 -5.09
C HIS A 10 10.64 0.47 -4.21
N LEU A 11 10.37 1.38 -3.27
CA LEU A 11 11.39 1.94 -2.39
C LEU A 11 11.07 1.65 -0.92
N LEU A 12 12.08 1.25 -0.15
CA LEU A 12 12.05 1.26 1.30
C LEU A 12 12.87 2.46 1.81
N ILE A 13 12.25 3.31 2.61
CA ILE A 13 12.84 4.54 3.16
C ILE A 13 12.93 4.41 4.68
N GLU A 14 14.07 3.91 5.14
CA GLU A 14 14.44 3.98 6.54
C GLU A 14 14.76 5.43 6.94
N GLY A 15 14.29 5.86 8.10
CA GLY A 15 14.69 7.14 8.67
C GLY A 15 13.66 7.76 9.58
N VAL A 16 14.11 8.68 10.43
CA VAL A 16 13.33 9.25 11.53
C VAL A 16 12.07 9.99 11.06
N PRO A 17 11.02 10.06 11.90
CA PRO A 17 9.83 10.87 11.65
C PRO A 17 10.18 12.34 11.37
N GLY A 18 9.36 13.02 10.57
CA GLY A 18 9.48 14.47 10.35
C GLY A 18 10.37 14.92 9.19
N LEU A 19 10.97 14.01 8.42
CA LEU A 19 11.83 14.33 7.27
C LEU A 19 11.07 14.70 5.97
N ALA A 20 9.87 15.26 6.07
CA ALA A 20 9.02 15.66 4.95
C ALA A 20 8.77 14.55 3.88
N LYS A 21 8.94 13.26 4.22
CA LYS A 21 8.76 12.11 3.30
C LYS A 21 7.38 12.14 2.63
N THR A 22 6.32 12.38 3.42
CA THR A 22 4.95 12.51 2.92
C THR A 22 4.78 13.66 1.92
N LEU A 23 5.41 14.81 2.18
CA LEU A 23 5.36 15.95 1.28
C LEU A 23 6.09 15.64 -0.03
N ALA A 24 7.26 15.00 0.03
CA ALA A 24 8.02 14.64 -1.15
C ALA A 24 7.25 13.67 -2.06
N VAL A 25 6.66 12.62 -1.50
CA VAL A 25 5.90 11.62 -2.27
C VAL A 25 4.62 12.21 -2.86
N SER A 26 3.84 12.93 -2.05
CA SER A 26 2.59 13.55 -2.54
C SER A 26 2.86 14.62 -3.60
N SER A 27 3.96 15.36 -3.49
CA SER A 27 4.37 16.34 -4.52
C SER A 27 4.81 15.65 -5.81
N LEU A 28 5.51 14.52 -5.73
CA LEU A 28 5.85 13.71 -6.90
C LEU A 28 4.58 13.24 -7.62
N ALA A 29 3.62 12.65 -6.89
CA ALA A 29 2.37 12.16 -7.47
C ALA A 29 1.59 13.26 -8.19
N LYS A 30 1.49 14.45 -7.57
CA LYS A 30 0.89 15.63 -8.20
C LYS A 30 1.65 16.08 -9.44
N GLY A 31 2.98 16.10 -9.38
CA GLY A 31 3.84 16.52 -10.47
C GLY A 31 3.74 15.66 -11.73
N ILE A 32 3.42 14.36 -11.58
CA ILE A 32 3.20 13.44 -12.71
C ILE A 32 1.73 13.08 -12.95
N ASN A 33 0.80 13.80 -12.32
CA ASN A 33 -0.66 13.62 -12.46
C ASN A 33 -1.15 12.18 -12.21
N THR A 34 -0.69 11.56 -11.12
CA THR A 34 -1.08 10.21 -10.72
C THR A 34 -1.86 10.22 -9.40
N SER A 35 -2.66 9.18 -9.15
CA SER A 35 -3.31 9.02 -7.85
C SER A 35 -2.29 8.74 -6.75
N PHE A 36 -2.55 9.29 -5.56
CA PHE A 36 -1.72 9.13 -4.37
C PHE A 36 -2.57 8.61 -3.22
N GLN A 37 -2.07 7.58 -2.54
CA GLN A 37 -2.67 7.08 -1.32
C GLN A 37 -1.61 6.95 -0.23
N ARG A 38 -1.93 7.44 0.97
CA ARG A 38 -1.13 7.19 2.17
C ARG A 38 -1.80 6.09 2.99
N LEU A 39 -1.01 5.12 3.42
CA LEU A 39 -1.43 3.99 4.26
C LEU A 39 -0.55 3.96 5.50
N GLN A 40 -1.19 3.99 6.67
CA GLN A 40 -0.50 3.81 7.93
C GLN A 40 -0.62 2.35 8.33
N PHE A 41 0.50 1.67 8.55
CA PHE A 41 0.51 0.30 9.01
C PHE A 41 0.36 0.29 10.54
N THR A 42 -0.57 -0.53 11.02
CA THR A 42 -0.90 -0.67 12.44
C THR A 42 -1.05 -2.15 12.79
N PRO A 43 -0.91 -2.53 14.08
CA PRO A 43 -0.97 -3.94 14.49
C PRO A 43 -2.31 -4.64 14.25
N ASP A 44 -3.38 -3.86 14.15
CA ASP A 44 -4.77 -4.30 13.95
C ASP A 44 -5.18 -4.41 12.47
N LEU A 45 -4.33 -3.95 11.55
CA LEU A 45 -4.63 -3.94 10.13
C LEU A 45 -4.78 -5.38 9.59
N LEU A 46 -5.76 -5.60 8.71
CA LEU A 46 -5.98 -6.88 8.04
C LEU A 46 -5.54 -6.79 6.57
N PRO A 47 -5.16 -7.92 5.92
CA PRO A 47 -4.85 -7.93 4.50
C PRO A 47 -5.95 -7.32 3.62
N ALA A 48 -7.21 -7.61 3.97
CA ALA A 48 -8.38 -7.11 3.25
C ALA A 48 -8.56 -5.58 3.37
N ASP A 49 -8.00 -4.94 4.40
CA ASP A 49 -8.03 -3.48 4.52
C ASP A 49 -7.07 -2.81 3.52
N LEU A 50 -6.09 -3.54 2.99
CA LEU A 50 -5.21 -3.08 1.89
C LEU A 50 -5.81 -3.41 0.53
N THR A 51 -6.18 -4.68 0.34
CA THR A 51 -6.56 -5.23 -0.96
C THR A 51 -8.00 -4.90 -1.32
N GLY A 52 -8.90 -4.90 -0.35
CA GLY A 52 -10.33 -4.69 -0.54
C GLY A 52 -11.16 -5.88 -0.04
N THR A 53 -12.47 -5.67 -0.02
CA THR A 53 -13.44 -6.61 0.56
C THR A 53 -14.62 -6.84 -0.38
N LEU A 54 -15.35 -7.93 -0.16
CA LEU A 54 -16.68 -8.12 -0.72
C LEU A 54 -17.70 -7.52 0.23
N MET A 55 -18.46 -6.53 -0.24
CA MET A 55 -19.54 -5.92 0.52
C MET A 55 -20.89 -6.41 0.00
N TYR A 56 -21.76 -6.87 0.89
CA TYR A 56 -23.11 -7.25 0.52
C TYR A 56 -24.00 -6.01 0.37
N ARG A 57 -24.54 -5.80 -0.84
CA ARG A 57 -25.50 -4.74 -1.15
C ARG A 57 -26.92 -5.25 -1.00
N GLN A 58 -27.55 -4.90 0.12
CA GLN A 58 -28.91 -5.30 0.45
C GLN A 58 -29.95 -4.82 -0.57
N ASP A 59 -29.74 -3.65 -1.18
CA ASP A 59 -30.62 -3.07 -2.19
C ASP A 59 -30.70 -3.91 -3.48
N LYS A 60 -29.65 -4.69 -3.76
CA LYS A 60 -29.55 -5.52 -4.97
C LYS A 60 -29.45 -7.01 -4.70
N GLY A 61 -29.30 -7.41 -3.43
CA GLY A 61 -29.09 -8.80 -3.03
C GLY A 61 -27.78 -9.40 -3.54
N GLU A 62 -26.79 -8.58 -3.87
CA GLU A 62 -25.54 -8.99 -4.53
C GLU A 62 -24.30 -8.64 -3.67
N PHE A 63 -23.22 -9.42 -3.81
CA PHE A 63 -21.91 -9.03 -3.29
C PHE A 63 -21.20 -8.16 -4.31
N ILE A 64 -20.82 -6.93 -3.92
CA ILE A 64 -20.00 -6.04 -4.73
C ILE A 64 -18.57 -6.00 -4.21
N VAL A 65 -17.61 -5.88 -5.12
CA VAL A 65 -16.22 -5.67 -4.76
C VAL A 65 -16.02 -4.21 -4.34
N ASN A 66 -15.50 -4.02 -3.14
CA ASN A 66 -14.99 -2.74 -2.66
C ASN A 66 -13.46 -2.76 -2.72
N LYS A 67 -12.89 -2.02 -3.66
CA LYS A 67 -11.44 -1.96 -3.88
C LYS A 67 -10.75 -1.28 -2.71
N GLY A 68 -9.69 -1.89 -2.22
CA GLY A 68 -8.89 -1.34 -1.15
C GLY A 68 -8.04 -0.13 -1.58
N PRO A 69 -7.37 0.51 -0.62
CA PRO A 69 -6.49 1.65 -0.86
C PRO A 69 -5.28 1.34 -1.75
N ILE A 70 -4.94 0.05 -1.98
CA ILE A 70 -3.82 -0.33 -2.84
C ILE A 70 -4.04 -0.02 -4.33
N PHE A 71 -5.27 0.33 -4.74
CA PHE A 71 -5.60 0.72 -6.12
C PHE A 71 -5.25 2.18 -6.45
N ALA A 72 -4.11 2.66 -5.96
CA ALA A 72 -3.53 3.95 -6.30
C ALA A 72 -2.18 3.78 -7.00
N SER A 73 -1.82 4.73 -7.87
CA SER A 73 -0.57 4.69 -8.64
C SER A 73 0.66 4.90 -7.76
N ILE A 74 0.58 5.81 -6.79
CA ILE A 74 1.64 6.03 -5.81
C ILE A 74 1.12 5.79 -4.41
N ILE A 75 1.76 4.88 -3.70
CA ILE A 75 1.43 4.53 -2.33
C ILE A 75 2.57 4.90 -1.41
N LEU A 76 2.27 5.63 -0.34
CA LEU A 76 3.15 5.76 0.82
C LEU A 76 2.66 4.80 1.90
N ALA A 77 3.39 3.71 2.15
CA ALA A 77 3.11 2.74 3.20
C ALA A 77 3.98 3.07 4.42
N ASP A 78 3.42 3.78 5.40
CA ASP A 78 4.13 4.22 6.58
C ASP A 78 4.21 3.12 7.64
N GLU A 79 5.40 2.95 8.22
CA GLU A 79 5.70 2.05 9.34
C GLU A 79 5.31 0.59 9.08
N ILE A 80 5.72 0.06 7.91
CA ILE A 80 5.32 -1.29 7.46
C ILE A 80 5.65 -2.39 8.47
N ASN A 81 6.68 -2.17 9.30
CA ASN A 81 7.13 -3.07 10.36
C ASN A 81 6.14 -3.19 11.54
N ARG A 82 5.16 -2.29 11.66
CA ARG A 82 4.14 -2.31 12.72
C ARG A 82 2.95 -3.22 12.43
N ALA A 83 2.72 -3.60 11.16
CA ALA A 83 1.63 -4.52 10.84
C ALA A 83 2.07 -5.99 10.94
N PRO A 84 1.14 -6.92 11.16
CA PRO A 84 1.42 -8.35 11.13
C PRO A 84 2.05 -8.81 9.80
N ALA A 85 2.88 -9.86 9.86
CA ALA A 85 3.54 -10.42 8.68
C ALA A 85 2.58 -10.72 7.51
N LYS A 86 1.35 -11.18 7.80
CA LYS A 86 0.33 -11.46 6.76
C LYS A 86 -0.08 -10.22 5.97
N VAL A 87 -0.13 -9.04 6.61
CA VAL A 87 -0.45 -7.77 5.96
C VAL A 87 0.72 -7.33 5.08
N GLN A 88 1.93 -7.47 5.60
CA GLN A 88 3.14 -7.18 4.84
C GLN A 88 3.24 -8.08 3.60
N SER A 89 2.98 -9.39 3.74
CA SER A 89 2.93 -10.33 2.63
C SER A 89 1.89 -9.94 1.58
N ALA A 90 0.70 -9.49 1.99
CA ALA A 90 -0.33 -9.04 1.05
C ALA A 90 0.11 -7.81 0.23
N LEU A 91 0.82 -6.86 0.86
CA LEU A 91 1.42 -5.74 0.16
C LEU A 91 2.52 -6.21 -0.82
N LEU A 92 3.42 -7.09 -0.39
CA LEU A 92 4.51 -7.61 -1.22
C LEU A 92 4.01 -8.43 -2.42
N GLU A 93 2.96 -9.24 -2.21
CA GLU A 93 2.29 -9.97 -3.29
C GLU A 93 1.71 -9.01 -4.32
N ALA A 94 1.00 -7.97 -3.88
CA ALA A 94 0.48 -6.94 -4.77
C ALA A 94 1.59 -6.19 -5.54
N MET A 95 2.73 -5.91 -4.90
CA MET A 95 3.91 -5.32 -5.53
C MET A 95 4.51 -6.22 -6.61
N GLN A 96 4.65 -7.51 -6.30
CA GLN A 96 5.27 -8.49 -7.19
C GLN A 96 4.35 -8.83 -8.38
N GLU A 97 3.09 -9.16 -8.10
CA GLU A 97 2.14 -9.65 -9.10
C GLU A 97 1.45 -8.51 -9.87
N ARG A 98 1.49 -7.27 -9.35
CA ARG A 98 0.81 -6.10 -9.92
C ARG A 98 -0.69 -6.30 -10.14
N GLN A 99 -1.28 -7.19 -9.36
CA GLN A 99 -2.70 -7.50 -9.36
C GLN A 99 -3.09 -8.01 -7.98
N VAL A 100 -4.39 -7.96 -7.70
CA VAL A 100 -4.97 -8.39 -6.43
C VAL A 100 -6.26 -9.15 -6.73
N THR A 101 -6.46 -10.27 -6.06
CA THR A 101 -7.71 -11.04 -6.15
C THR A 101 -8.60 -10.74 -4.95
N ILE A 102 -9.84 -10.35 -5.21
CA ILE A 102 -10.87 -10.08 -4.19
C ILE A 102 -12.05 -10.99 -4.47
N GLY A 103 -12.29 -11.96 -3.58
CA GLY A 103 -13.26 -13.02 -3.85
C GLY A 103 -12.80 -13.90 -5.00
N SER A 104 -13.60 -14.00 -6.05
CA SER A 104 -13.29 -14.75 -7.29
C SER A 104 -12.63 -13.91 -8.38
N ASP A 105 -12.57 -12.59 -8.22
CA ASP A 105 -12.21 -11.68 -9.30
C ASP A 105 -10.82 -11.09 -9.08
N THR A 106 -10.00 -11.12 -10.13
CA THR A 106 -8.65 -10.54 -10.13
C THR A 106 -8.64 -9.18 -10.80
N PHE A 107 -8.05 -8.19 -10.12
CA PHE A 107 -7.98 -6.81 -10.57
C PHE A 107 -6.53 -6.38 -10.72
N LYS A 108 -6.18 -5.82 -11.88
CA LYS A 108 -4.87 -5.22 -12.11
C LYS A 108 -4.71 -3.92 -11.32
N LEU A 109 -3.51 -3.69 -10.81
CA LEU A 109 -3.14 -2.43 -10.19
C LEU A 109 -2.86 -1.36 -11.27
N PRO A 110 -2.98 -0.07 -10.95
CA PRO A 110 -2.73 1.02 -11.91
C PRO A 110 -1.32 0.99 -12.49
N ASP A 111 -1.11 1.62 -13.66
CA ASP A 111 0.22 1.85 -14.23
C ASP A 111 0.46 3.36 -14.36
N PRO A 112 1.50 3.95 -13.73
CA PRO A 112 2.50 3.30 -12.87
C PRO A 112 1.92 2.81 -11.53
N PHE A 113 2.56 1.77 -10.96
CA PHE A 113 2.36 1.30 -9.59
C PHE A 113 3.67 1.41 -8.80
N LEU A 114 3.72 2.34 -7.86
CA LEU A 114 4.89 2.61 -7.03
C LEU A 114 4.50 2.58 -5.55
N VAL A 115 5.21 1.77 -4.77
CA VAL A 115 5.09 1.72 -3.31
C VAL A 115 6.36 2.29 -2.72
N LEU A 116 6.21 3.28 -1.85
CA LEU A 116 7.25 3.80 -0.99
C LEU A 116 6.90 3.39 0.43
N ALA A 117 7.62 2.41 0.96
CA ALA A 117 7.47 1.97 2.33
C ALA A 117 8.39 2.77 3.26
N THR A 118 7.94 3.05 4.48
CA THR A 118 8.79 3.57 5.55
C THR A 118 8.81 2.57 6.71
N MET A 119 9.91 2.56 7.43
CA MET A 119 10.01 1.81 8.68
C MET A 119 10.74 2.66 9.71
N ASN A 120 10.30 2.56 10.97
CA ASN A 120 10.94 3.19 12.09
C ASN A 120 11.90 2.18 12.75
N PRO A 121 13.23 2.36 12.67
CA PRO A 121 14.21 1.39 13.17
C PRO A 121 14.32 1.36 14.70
N ILE A 122 13.71 2.31 15.41
CA ILE A 122 13.85 2.48 16.86
C ILE A 122 12.74 1.75 17.64
N GLU A 123 11.57 1.53 17.03
CA GLU A 123 10.48 0.77 17.67
C GLU A 123 10.73 -0.73 17.51
N GLN A 124 11.00 -1.42 18.62
CA GLN A 124 11.10 -2.89 18.69
C GLN A 124 9.90 -3.56 19.38
N GLU A 125 9.00 -2.78 20.00
CA GLU A 125 7.79 -3.31 20.62
C GLU A 125 6.71 -3.57 19.55
N GLY A 126 6.29 -4.82 19.41
CA GLY A 126 5.20 -5.20 18.50
C GLY A 126 5.58 -5.21 17.01
N THR A 127 6.87 -5.19 16.67
CA THR A 127 7.34 -5.21 15.29
C THR A 127 7.70 -6.60 14.79
N TYR A 128 7.40 -6.88 13.53
CA TYR A 128 7.80 -8.11 12.85
C TYR A 128 9.01 -7.80 11.96
N PRO A 129 10.19 -8.44 12.18
CA PRO A 129 11.33 -8.25 11.31
C PRO A 129 11.01 -8.75 9.90
N LEU A 130 11.41 -7.96 8.89
CA LEU A 130 11.30 -8.27 7.45
C LEU A 130 12.43 -9.20 7.00
#